data_AF-A0A0R3UAL1-F1
#
_entry.id   AF-A0A0R3UAL1-F1
#
_cell.length_a   1.000
_cell.length_b   1.000
_cell.length_c   1.000
_cell.angle_alpha   90.00
_cell.angle_beta   90.00
_cell.angle_gamma   90.00
#
_symmetry.space_group_name_H-M   'P 1'
#
loop_
_entity.id
_entity.type
_entity.pdbx_description
1 polymer ?
#
loop_
_entity_poly.entity_id
_entity_poly.type
_entity_poly.pdbx_seq_one_letter_code
_entity_poly.pdbx_strand_id
1 'polypeptide(L)'
;MNDQLTLDDVLFDETLLVYFVELLAGDPAAILLTFLLAVNAYRKEFRELMVADHDESLEERHRQLLLDATTICSKYLSPASEDFMGLKLEQYRDVLDAACSENEPQLNCFDELYNLIHRTLEKNILPTFFVSVPLSRYREKFVKSSG
;
A
#
# COMPACT_ATOMS: atom_id res chain seq x y z
N MET A 1 27.70 -6.17 0.63
CA MET A 1 26.25 -6.22 0.42
C MET A 1 25.72 -4.90 0.94
N ASN A 2 25.00 -4.14 0.11
CA ASN A 2 24.36 -2.92 0.60
C ASN A 2 23.19 -3.37 1.49
N ASP A 3 23.42 -3.50 2.80
CA ASP A 3 22.40 -3.77 3.82
C ASP A 3 21.51 -2.52 4.04
N GLN A 4 21.01 -1.94 2.95
CA GLN A 4 20.04 -0.85 3.01
C GLN A 4 18.65 -1.48 2.99
N LEU A 5 17.90 -1.25 4.07
CA LEU A 5 16.48 -1.53 4.19
C LEU A 5 15.75 -1.02 2.95
N THR A 6 14.93 -1.85 2.32
CA THR A 6 14.07 -1.43 1.20
C THR A 6 12.69 -1.03 1.72
N LEU A 7 11.88 -0.38 0.87
CA LEU A 7 10.49 -0.11 1.25
C LEU A 7 9.71 -1.42 1.43
N ASP A 8 10.03 -2.46 0.66
CA ASP A 8 9.40 -3.77 0.80
C ASP A 8 9.69 -4.38 2.18
N ASP A 9 10.93 -4.29 2.68
CA ASP A 9 11.26 -4.76 4.03
C ASP A 9 10.40 -4.05 5.10
N VAL A 10 10.13 -2.76 4.91
CA VAL A 10 9.27 -1.98 5.81
C VAL A 10 7.81 -2.40 5.70
N LEU A 11 7.31 -2.65 4.49
CA LEU A 11 5.90 -3.00 4.25
C LEU A 11 5.54 -4.41 4.73
N PHE A 12 6.50 -5.34 4.74
CA PHE A 12 6.27 -6.74 5.08
C PHE A 12 6.77 -7.15 6.48
N ASP A 13 7.50 -6.28 7.19
CA ASP A 13 7.84 -6.46 8.61
C ASP A 13 6.93 -5.59 9.49
N GLU A 14 6.04 -6.25 10.24
CA GLU A 14 5.07 -5.56 11.12
C GLU A 14 5.73 -4.62 12.12
N THR A 15 6.92 -4.96 12.61
CA THR A 15 7.64 -4.12 13.59
C THR A 15 8.18 -2.88 12.91
N LEU A 16 8.87 -3.01 11.77
CA LEU A 16 9.39 -1.88 11.01
C LEU A 16 8.27 -0.95 10.53
N LEU A 17 7.15 -1.54 10.07
CA LEU A 17 5.99 -0.79 9.64
C LEU A 17 5.45 0.13 10.75
N VAL A 18 5.38 -0.34 12.00
CA VAL A 18 4.94 0.49 13.14
C VAL A 18 5.83 1.72 13.31
N TYR A 19 7.15 1.56 13.23
CA TYR A 19 8.08 2.69 13.34
C TYR A 19 8.02 3.63 12.13
N PHE A 20 7.74 3.10 10.93
CA PHE A 20 7.58 3.90 9.72
C PHE A 20 6.26 4.69 9.72
N VAL A 21 5.18 4.10 10.24
CA VAL A 21 3.91 4.81 10.50
C VAL A 21 4.11 5.89 11.57
N GLU A 22 4.90 5.64 12.62
CA GLU A 22 5.24 6.65 13.62
C GLU A 22 5.98 7.85 13.00
N LEU A 23 6.90 7.61 12.06
CA LEU A 23 7.58 8.68 11.31
C LEU A 23 6.59 9.57 10.54
N LEU A 24 5.59 8.94 9.90
CA LEU A 24 4.60 9.64 9.07
C LEU A 24 3.41 10.17 9.88
N ALA A 25 3.46 10.10 11.21
CA ALA A 25 2.38 10.59 12.05
C ALA A 25 2.20 12.11 11.87
N GLY A 26 1.09 12.51 11.24
CA GLY A 26 0.80 13.91 10.89
C GLY A 26 1.45 14.39 9.59
N ASP A 27 2.17 13.53 8.87
CA ASP A 27 2.69 13.82 7.53
C ASP A 27 1.61 13.45 6.49
N PRO A 28 1.28 14.35 5.54
CA PRO A 28 0.35 14.01 4.47
C PRO A 28 0.82 12.79 3.64
N ALA A 29 2.13 12.51 3.57
CA ALA A 29 2.74 11.32 2.96
C ALA A 29 2.18 9.99 3.50
N ALA A 30 1.59 9.99 4.71
CA ALA A 30 0.91 8.83 5.28
C ALA A 30 -0.18 8.26 4.36
N ILE A 31 -0.86 9.10 3.56
CA ILE A 31 -1.90 8.62 2.65
C ILE A 31 -1.33 7.68 1.58
N LEU A 32 -0.11 7.93 1.09
CA LEU A 32 0.59 7.05 0.13
C LEU A 32 0.88 5.68 0.74
N LEU A 33 1.37 5.66 1.98
CA LEU A 33 1.67 4.42 2.69
C LEU A 33 0.39 3.62 2.89
N THR A 34 -0.69 4.26 3.36
CA THR A 34 -1.97 3.57 3.58
C THR A 34 -2.59 3.05 2.28
N PHE A 35 -2.35 3.71 1.14
CA PHE A 35 -2.73 3.18 -0.17
C PHE A 35 -1.98 1.89 -0.51
N LEU A 36 -0.64 1.86 -0.36
CA LEU A 36 0.14 0.65 -0.62
C LEU A 36 -0.31 -0.53 0.26
N LEU A 37 -0.61 -0.26 1.53
CA LEU A 37 -1.14 -1.27 2.45
C LEU A 37 -2.52 -1.77 2.03
N ALA A 38 -3.41 -0.88 1.58
CA ALA A 38 -4.73 -1.25 1.08
C ALA A 38 -4.65 -2.13 -0.18
N VAL A 39 -3.75 -1.82 -1.12
CA VAL A 39 -3.51 -2.64 -2.30
C VAL A 39 -2.91 -4.01 -1.93
N ASN A 40 -1.97 -4.05 -0.98
CA ASN A 40 -1.40 -5.31 -0.50
C ASN A 40 -2.46 -6.20 0.17
N ALA A 41 -3.36 -5.60 0.96
CA ALA A 41 -4.49 -6.29 1.56
C ALA A 41 -5.45 -6.83 0.49
N TYR A 42 -5.83 -6.01 -0.49
CA TYR A 42 -6.64 -6.44 -1.64
C TYR A 42 -6.02 -7.64 -2.38
N ARG A 43 -4.72 -7.57 -2.70
CA ARG A 43 -4.01 -8.67 -3.38
C ARG A 43 -3.98 -9.95 -2.55
N LYS A 44 -3.90 -9.84 -1.23
CA LYS A 44 -3.97 -10.98 -0.31
C LYS A 44 -5.37 -11.59 -0.33
N GLU A 45 -6.40 -10.77 -0.15
CA GLU A 45 -7.81 -11.16 -0.20
C GLU A 45 -8.14 -11.85 -1.53
N PHE A 46 -7.71 -11.26 -2.66
CA PHE A 46 -7.89 -11.84 -3.99
C PHE A 46 -7.31 -13.26 -4.07
N ARG A 47 -6.09 -13.48 -3.58
CA ARG A 47 -5.49 -14.83 -3.59
C ARG A 47 -6.24 -15.80 -2.67
N GLU A 48 -6.71 -15.35 -1.51
CA GLU A 48 -7.44 -16.19 -0.57
C GLU A 48 -8.82 -16.59 -1.10
N LEU A 49 -9.54 -15.66 -1.74
CA LEU A 49 -10.84 -15.90 -2.35
C LEU A 49 -10.76 -16.77 -3.62
N MET A 50 -9.66 -16.68 -4.39
CA MET A 50 -9.52 -17.41 -5.67
C MET A 50 -8.87 -18.80 -5.56
N VAL A 51 -8.25 -19.15 -4.44
CA VAL A 51 -7.48 -20.40 -4.29
C VAL A 51 -8.22 -21.51 -3.53
N ALA A 52 -9.42 -21.26 -2.96
CA ALA A 52 -10.05 -22.23 -2.05
C ALA A 52 -11.57 -22.45 -2.19
N ASP A 53 -11.97 -23.59 -1.59
CA ASP A 53 -13.28 -24.19 -1.37
C ASP A 53 -14.15 -23.29 -0.48
N HIS A 54 -14.68 -22.21 -1.06
CA HIS A 54 -15.58 -21.29 -0.39
C HIS A 54 -17.03 -21.75 -0.58
N ASP A 55 -17.83 -21.67 0.49
CA ASP A 55 -19.28 -21.90 0.43
C ASP A 55 -19.98 -20.89 -0.51
N GLU A 56 -19.32 -19.74 -0.74
CA GLU A 56 -19.77 -18.67 -1.60
C GLU A 56 -19.54 -18.97 -3.09
N SER A 57 -20.49 -18.54 -3.93
CA SER A 57 -20.35 -18.66 -5.38
C SER A 57 -19.17 -17.82 -5.89
N LEU A 58 -18.67 -18.18 -7.08
CA LEU A 58 -17.65 -17.35 -7.75
C LEU A 58 -18.14 -15.91 -7.99
N GLU A 59 -19.42 -15.74 -8.28
CA GLU A 59 -20.04 -14.42 -8.51
C GLU A 59 -20.03 -13.55 -7.25
N GLU A 60 -20.35 -14.10 -6.06
CA GLU A 60 -20.31 -13.32 -4.81
C GLU A 60 -18.87 -12.91 -4.47
N ARG A 61 -17.91 -13.81 -4.64
CA ARG A 61 -16.48 -13.52 -4.44
C ARG A 61 -16.00 -12.43 -5.39
N HIS A 62 -16.40 -12.48 -6.67
CA HIS A 62 -16.09 -11.43 -7.63
C HIS A 62 -16.70 -10.08 -7.22
N ARG A 63 -17.96 -10.09 -6.77
CA ARG A 63 -18.66 -8.89 -6.30
C ARG A 63 -17.95 -8.24 -5.10
N GLN A 64 -17.49 -9.06 -4.16
CA GLN A 64 -16.73 -8.61 -2.99
C GLN A 64 -15.42 -7.94 -3.43
N LEU A 65 -14.65 -8.57 -4.31
CA LEU A 65 -13.39 -8.02 -4.81
C LEU A 65 -13.58 -6.71 -5.59
N LEU A 66 -14.66 -6.59 -6.38
CA LEU A 66 -15.00 -5.35 -7.08
C LEU A 66 -15.39 -4.24 -6.10
N LEU A 67 -16.10 -4.58 -5.02
CA LEU A 67 -16.45 -3.63 -3.96
C LEU A 67 -15.21 -3.12 -3.23
N ASP A 68 -14.25 -4.01 -2.94
CA ASP A 68 -12.99 -3.65 -2.29
C ASP A 68 -12.15 -2.72 -3.19
N ALA A 69 -12.03 -3.06 -4.48
CA ALA A 69 -11.35 -2.20 -5.46
C ALA A 69 -12.02 -0.82 -5.57
N THR A 70 -13.35 -0.79 -5.65
CA THR A 70 -14.13 0.47 -5.70
C THR A 70 -13.94 1.30 -4.43
N THR A 71 -13.86 0.65 -3.27
CA THR A 71 -13.63 1.32 -1.97
C THR A 71 -12.24 1.95 -1.91
N ILE A 72 -11.21 1.25 -2.41
CA ILE A 72 -9.85 1.79 -2.53
C ILE A 72 -9.87 3.02 -3.45
N CYS A 73 -10.47 2.90 -4.64
CA CYS A 73 -10.60 4.02 -5.57
C CYS A 73 -11.34 5.21 -4.95
N SER A 74 -12.47 4.99 -4.28
CA SER A 74 -13.25 6.07 -3.67
C SER A 74 -12.51 6.73 -2.50
N LYS A 75 -11.70 5.99 -1.75
CA LYS A 75 -11.01 6.51 -0.57
C LYS A 75 -9.77 7.31 -0.94
N TYR A 76 -9.05 6.86 -1.96
CA TYR A 76 -7.73 7.40 -2.30
C TYR A 76 -7.71 8.21 -3.60
N LEU A 77 -8.60 7.94 -4.55
CA LEU A 77 -8.57 8.53 -5.91
C LEU A 77 -9.77 9.45 -6.20
N SER A 78 -10.63 9.71 -5.20
CA SER A 78 -11.80 10.56 -5.38
C SER A 78 -11.42 12.01 -5.67
N PRO A 79 -12.08 12.68 -6.64
CA PRO A 79 -11.76 14.05 -7.09
C PRO A 79 -11.86 15.15 -6.02
N ALA A 80 -12.34 14.83 -4.80
CA ALA A 80 -12.25 15.73 -3.65
C ALA A 80 -10.84 15.83 -3.05
N SER A 81 -9.91 14.92 -3.40
CA SER A 81 -8.49 15.10 -3.17
C SER A 81 -7.89 15.82 -4.37
N GLU A 82 -8.06 17.15 -4.44
CA GLU A 82 -7.25 17.96 -5.35
C GLU A 82 -5.79 17.69 -5.03
N ASP A 83 -5.14 16.95 -5.92
CA ASP A 83 -3.83 16.34 -5.76
C ASP A 83 -3.77 15.24 -4.70
N PHE A 84 -3.76 13.98 -5.14
CA PHE A 84 -3.16 12.88 -4.37
C PHE A 84 -1.64 13.14 -4.26
N MET A 85 -1.29 14.17 -3.48
CA MET A 85 0.03 14.75 -3.26
C MET A 85 0.91 14.87 -4.51
N GLY A 86 0.36 15.49 -5.56
CA GLY A 86 1.09 15.82 -6.78
C GLY A 86 0.99 14.76 -7.88
N LEU A 87 0.17 13.72 -7.70
CA LEU A 87 -0.29 12.92 -8.82
C LEU A 87 -1.43 13.63 -9.52
N LYS A 88 -1.22 13.95 -10.80
CA LYS A 88 -2.25 14.51 -11.66
C LYS A 88 -3.30 13.43 -11.96
N LEU A 89 -4.54 13.86 -12.18
CA LEU A 89 -5.66 13.00 -12.61
C LEU A 89 -5.28 12.05 -13.76
N GLU A 90 -4.51 12.53 -14.73
CA GLU A 90 -4.01 11.75 -15.86
C GLU A 90 -3.15 10.54 -15.48
N GLN A 91 -2.53 10.55 -14.30
CA GLN A 91 -1.63 9.48 -13.82
C GLN A 91 -2.35 8.34 -13.09
N TYR A 92 -3.60 8.53 -12.69
CA TYR A 92 -4.39 7.50 -11.99
C TYR A 92 -5.76 7.25 -12.61
N ARG A 93 -6.14 7.97 -13.68
CA ARG A 93 -7.36 7.71 -14.44
C ARG A 93 -7.37 6.32 -15.05
N ASP A 94 -6.25 5.88 -15.62
CA ASP A 94 -6.18 4.55 -16.26
C ASP A 94 -6.33 3.43 -15.21
N VAL A 95 -5.89 3.66 -13.97
CA VAL A 95 -6.14 2.77 -12.82
C VAL A 95 -7.60 2.82 -12.36
N LEU A 96 -8.23 4.00 -12.37
CA LEU A 96 -9.67 4.11 -12.10
C LEU A 96 -10.49 3.35 -13.15
N ASP A 97 -10.15 3.47 -14.42
CA ASP A 97 -10.83 2.75 -15.50
C ASP A 97 -10.60 1.23 -15.34
N ALA A 98 -9.37 0.78 -15.09
CA ALA A 98 -9.06 -0.64 -14.91
C ALA A 98 -9.67 -1.25 -13.63
N ALA A 99 -9.72 -0.52 -12.52
CA ALA A 99 -10.23 -1.02 -11.24
C ALA A 99 -11.76 -0.90 -11.10
N CYS A 100 -12.38 0.08 -11.77
CA CYS A 100 -13.81 0.38 -11.62
C CYS A 100 -14.67 0.09 -12.86
N SER A 101 -14.10 -0.14 -14.06
CA SER A 101 -14.88 -0.43 -15.28
C SER A 101 -14.96 -1.90 -15.65
N GLU A 102 -14.20 -2.78 -14.98
CA GLU A 102 -14.18 -4.20 -15.27
C GLU A 102 -15.35 -4.93 -14.58
N ASN A 103 -16.00 -5.84 -15.30
CA ASN A 103 -17.03 -6.73 -14.74
C ASN A 103 -16.41 -7.88 -13.90
N GLU A 104 -15.10 -8.07 -14.01
CA GLU A 104 -14.35 -9.08 -13.27
C GLU A 104 -13.19 -8.43 -12.50
N PRO A 105 -12.96 -8.80 -11.24
CA PRO A 105 -11.87 -8.24 -10.46
C PRO A 105 -10.52 -8.68 -11.05
N GLN A 106 -9.55 -7.76 -11.06
CA GLN A 106 -8.21 -8.03 -11.55
C GLN A 106 -7.19 -7.84 -10.43
N LEU A 107 -6.30 -8.83 -10.23
CA LEU A 107 -5.26 -8.76 -9.20
C LEU A 107 -4.30 -7.57 -9.39
N ASN A 108 -4.09 -7.17 -10.65
CA ASN A 108 -3.11 -6.18 -11.07
C ASN A 108 -3.70 -4.80 -11.38
N CYS A 109 -4.98 -4.55 -11.05
CA CYS A 109 -5.66 -3.29 -11.39
C CYS A 109 -4.96 -2.04 -10.80
N PHE A 110 -4.23 -2.20 -9.69
CA PHE A 110 -3.50 -1.11 -9.04
C PHE A 110 -2.00 -1.09 -9.32
N ASP A 111 -1.45 -1.99 -10.14
CA ASP A 111 0.00 -2.21 -10.26
C ASP A 111 0.77 -0.96 -10.69
N GLU A 112 0.26 -0.22 -11.68
CA GLU A 112 0.92 0.99 -12.19
C GLU A 112 1.01 2.07 -11.12
N LEU A 113 -0.10 2.35 -10.45
CA LEU A 113 -0.16 3.36 -9.39
C LEU A 113 0.60 2.93 -8.13
N TYR A 114 0.52 1.64 -7.77
CA TYR A 114 1.31 1.05 -6.69
C TYR A 114 2.80 1.27 -6.94
N ASN A 115 3.30 0.95 -8.14
CA ASN A 115 4.71 1.10 -8.48
C ASN A 115 5.16 2.57 -8.47
N LEU A 116 4.30 3.49 -8.92
CA LEU A 116 4.58 4.93 -8.89
C LEU A 116 4.70 5.45 -7.45
N ILE A 117 3.75 5.10 -6.60
CA ILE A 117 3.72 5.52 -5.19
C ILE A 117 4.87 4.87 -4.41
N HIS A 118 5.11 3.58 -4.63
CA HIS A 118 6.21 2.84 -4.02
C HIS A 118 7.55 3.51 -4.30
N ARG A 119 7.87 3.79 -5.56
CA ARG A 119 9.09 4.53 -5.95
C ARG A 119 9.17 5.92 -5.32
N THR A 120 8.03 6.59 -5.16
CA THR A 120 7.95 7.93 -4.56
C THR A 120 8.31 7.87 -3.07
N LEU A 121 7.73 6.92 -2.32
CA LEU A 121 8.05 6.71 -0.92
C LEU A 121 9.49 6.23 -0.74
N GLU A 122 9.94 5.27 -1.55
CA GLU A 122 11.29 4.71 -1.46
C GLU A 122 12.37 5.75 -1.75
N LYS A 123 12.13 6.66 -2.71
CA LYS A 123 13.12 7.70 -3.05
C LYS A 123 13.07 8.92 -2.14
N ASN A 124 11.88 9.36 -1.73
CA ASN A 124 11.72 10.66 -1.08
C ASN A 124 11.51 10.56 0.44
N ILE A 125 10.94 9.46 0.94
CA ILE A 125 10.56 9.29 2.35
C ILE A 125 11.45 8.30 3.07
N LEU A 126 11.74 7.14 2.48
CA LEU A 126 12.59 6.11 3.10
C LEU A 126 13.97 6.64 3.55
N PRO A 127 14.64 7.56 2.82
CA PRO A 127 15.89 8.16 3.29
C PRO A 127 15.76 8.91 4.61
N THR A 128 14.63 9.55 4.89
CA THR A 128 14.41 10.28 6.15
C THR A 128 14.18 9.31 7.31
N PHE A 129 13.61 8.14 7.04
CA PHE A 129 13.47 7.08 8.05
C PHE A 129 14.83 6.59 8.57
N PHE A 130 15.85 6.51 7.72
CA PHE A 130 17.18 6.06 8.13
C PHE A 130 17.87 6.91 9.18
N VAL A 131 17.52 8.19 9.23
CA VAL A 131 18.09 9.16 10.18
C VAL A 131 17.09 9.52 11.28
N SER A 132 15.95 8.84 11.33
CA SER A 132 14.85 9.16 12.22
C SER A 132 15.00 8.57 13.64
N VAL A 133 14.36 9.22 14.61
CA VAL A 133 14.28 8.74 16.00
C VAL A 133 13.57 7.37 16.09
N PRO A 134 12.47 7.11 15.36
CA PRO A 134 11.82 5.79 15.33
C PRO A 134 12.77 4.65 14.93
N LEU A 135 13.55 4.79 13.85
CA LEU A 135 14.49 3.73 13.44
C LEU A 135 15.62 3.54 14.46
N SER A 136 16.10 4.61 15.09
CA SER A 136 17.10 4.51 16.16
C SER A 136 16.57 3.69 17.35
N ARG A 137 15.30 3.91 17.75
CA ARG A 137 14.62 3.10 18.77
C ARG A 137 14.41 1.64 18.36
N TYR A 138 14.07 1.40 17.09
CA TYR A 138 14.02 0.04 16.53
C TYR A 138 15.37 -0.65 16.74
N ARG A 139 16.46 -0.06 16.25
CA ARG A 139 17.82 -0.63 16.36
C ARG A 139 18.23 -0.91 17.81
N GLU A 140 17.96 0.00 18.74
CA GLU A 140 18.25 -0.20 20.17
C GLU A 140 17.53 -1.41 20.76
N LYS A 141 16.29 -1.67 20.33
CA LYS A 141 15.48 -2.81 20.81
C LYS A 141 16.09 -4.15 20.38
N PHE A 142 16.66 -4.23 19.17
CA PHE A 142 17.33 -5.43 18.67
C PHE A 142 18.73 -5.63 19.27
N VAL A 143 19.47 -4.55 19.53
CA VAL A 143 20.76 -4.61 20.24
C VAL A 143 20.55 -5.11 21.69
N LYS A 144 19.47 -4.69 22.36
CA LYS A 144 19.14 -5.15 23.73
C LYS A 144 18.60 -6.58 23.82
N SER A 145 18.09 -7.15 22.72
CA SER A 145 17.59 -8.54 22.69
C SER A 145 18.70 -9.58 22.44
N SER A 146 19.93 -9.13 22.18
CA SER A 146 21.08 -9.99 21.84
C SER A 146 22.08 -10.13 23.00
N GLY A 147 21.69 -9.74 24.22
CA GLY A 147 22.53 -9.74 25.42
C GLY A 147 21.92 -10.53 26.56
#